data_AF-B0G3X1-F1
#
_entry.id   AF-B0G3X1-F1
#
_cell.length_a   1.000
_cell.length_b   1.000
_cell.length_c   1.000
_cell.angle_alpha   90.00
_cell.angle_beta   90.00
_cell.angle_gamma   90.00
#
_symmetry.space_group_name_H-M   'P 1'
#
loop_
_entity.id
_entity.type
_entity.pdbx_description
1 polymer ?
#
loop_
_entity_poly.entity_id
_entity_poly.type
_entity_poly.pdbx_seq_one_letter_code
_entity_poly.pdbx_strand_id
1 'polypeptide(L)'
;MIQYNIPIGISEFEKIRKNDYYYVDKTELIRALVKTEPAEITLFTRPRRFGKTLVMSMLASFFDIRRDSRDLFEGLKIVEDQKPCELWMNQ
;
A
#
# COMPACT_ATOMS: atom_id res chain seq x y z
N MET A 1 -15.66 21.14 12.14
CA MET A 1 -14.55 20.33 12.68
C MET A 1 -14.43 19.08 11.81
N ILE A 2 -13.26 18.80 11.24
CA ILE A 2 -13.05 17.55 10.49
C ILE A 2 -12.88 16.43 11.51
N GLN A 3 -13.75 15.42 11.47
CA GLN A 3 -13.65 14.24 12.33
C GLN A 3 -12.91 13.14 11.58
N TYR A 4 -11.67 12.84 11.98
CA TYR A 4 -10.90 11.75 11.39
C TYR A 4 -11.36 10.40 11.96
N ASN A 5 -11.75 9.48 11.07
CA ASN A 5 -12.06 8.10 11.45
C ASN A 5 -10.74 7.32 11.62
N ILE A 6 -10.16 7.32 12.82
CA ILE A 6 -8.85 6.71 13.07
C ILE A 6 -8.97 5.18 13.21
N PRO A 7 -8.30 4.38 12.36
CA PRO A 7 -8.40 2.92 12.38
C PRO A 7 -7.55 2.30 13.51
N ILE A 8 -8.03 2.33 14.75
CA ILE A 8 -7.33 1.72 15.89
C ILE A 8 -7.42 0.20 15.80
N GLY A 9 -6.28 -0.48 15.70
CA GLY A 9 -6.21 -1.94 15.65
C GLY A 9 -6.51 -2.55 14.28
N ILE A 10 -6.88 -1.75 13.28
CA ILE A 10 -7.08 -2.20 11.90
C ILE A 10 -5.77 -2.03 11.13
N SER A 11 -5.28 -3.10 10.53
CA SER A 11 -4.06 -3.09 9.71
C SER A 11 -4.26 -3.71 8.33
N GLU A 12 -5.52 -3.91 7.93
CA GLU A 12 -5.87 -4.38 6.60
C GLU A 12 -6.07 -3.17 5.69
N PHE A 13 -5.23 -3.06 4.66
CA PHE A 13 -5.25 -1.95 3.71
C PHE A 13 -6.62 -1.83 3.03
N GLU A 14 -7.16 -2.95 2.54
CA GLU A 14 -8.47 -3.00 1.90
C GLU A 14 -9.60 -2.49 2.80
N LYS A 15 -9.65 -2.90 4.08
CA LYS A 15 -10.64 -2.39 5.03
C LYS A 15 -10.48 -0.90 5.30
N ILE A 16 -9.24 -0.41 5.37
CA ILE A 16 -8.95 1.01 5.55
C ILE A 16 -9.47 1.82 4.36
N ARG A 17 -9.23 1.34 3.13
CA ARG A 17 -9.66 2.01 1.90
C ARG A 17 -11.17 1.96 1.68
N LYS A 18 -11.81 0.80 1.90
CA LYS A 18 -13.25 0.61 1.66
C LYS A 18 -14.15 1.30 2.70
N ASN A 19 -13.69 1.49 3.93
CA ASN A 19 -14.49 2.08 5.01
C ASN A 19 -14.11 3.55 5.32
N ASP A 20 -13.40 4.21 4.40
CA ASP A 20 -12.99 5.61 4.53
C ASP A 20 -12.32 5.95 5.88
N TYR A 21 -11.42 5.05 6.32
CA TYR A 21 -10.60 5.32 7.49
C TYR A 21 -9.47 6.27 7.14
N TYR A 22 -9.02 7.05 8.12
CA TYR A 22 -7.84 7.89 8.00
C TYR A 22 -6.62 7.04 7.63
N TYR A 23 -6.07 7.30 6.46
CA TYR A 23 -4.94 6.58 5.88
C TYR A 23 -3.84 7.56 5.52
N VAL A 24 -2.62 7.29 6.00
CA VAL A 24 -1.43 8.01 5.57
C VAL A 24 -0.83 7.24 4.40
N ASP A 25 -0.83 7.86 3.22
CA ASP A 25 -0.33 7.26 2.00
C ASP A 25 1.16 6.88 2.10
N LYS A 26 1.43 5.59 1.94
CA LYS A 26 2.77 4.98 1.91
C LYS A 26 3.04 4.24 0.59
N THR A 27 2.21 4.44 -0.43
CA THR A 27 2.27 3.71 -1.69
C THR A 27 3.53 4.01 -2.50
N GLU A 28 4.19 5.15 -2.27
CA GLU A 28 5.53 5.45 -2.81
C GLU A 28 6.60 4.40 -2.45
N LEU A 29 6.37 3.63 -1.38
CA LEU A 29 7.24 2.49 -1.06
C LEU A 29 7.23 1.43 -2.17
N ILE A 30 6.10 1.22 -2.85
CA ILE A 30 5.99 0.27 -3.96
C ILE A 30 6.96 0.68 -5.07
N ARG A 31 6.95 1.97 -5.42
CA ARG A 31 7.87 2.56 -6.42
C ARG A 31 9.33 2.30 -6.04
N ALA A 32 9.68 2.56 -4.78
CA ALA A 32 11.03 2.29 -4.29
C ALA A 32 11.39 0.80 -4.43
N LEU A 33 10.48 -0.11 -4.08
CA LEU A 33 10.71 -1.56 -4.17
C LEU A 33 10.93 -2.03 -5.62
N VAL A 34 10.13 -1.55 -6.58
CA VAL A 34 10.21 -2.03 -7.98
C VAL A 34 11.28 -1.33 -8.82
N LYS A 35 11.75 -0.14 -8.41
CA LYS A 35 12.81 0.60 -9.13
C LYS A 35 14.22 0.30 -8.63
N THR A 36 14.36 -0.30 -7.46
CA THR A 36 15.68 -0.68 -6.93
C THR A 36 16.18 -1.92 -7.65
N GLU A 37 17.51 -2.06 -7.77
CA GLU A 37 18.14 -3.31 -8.21
C GLU A 37 17.56 -4.51 -7.44
N PRO A 38 17.33 -5.65 -8.10
CA PRO A 38 16.71 -6.80 -7.48
C PRO A 38 17.52 -7.26 -6.27
N ALA A 39 16.96 -7.04 -5.08
CA ALA A 39 17.49 -7.55 -3.83
C ALA A 39 16.78 -8.86 -3.50
N GLU A 40 17.55 -9.92 -3.21
CA GLU A 40 16.99 -11.20 -2.75
C GLU A 40 16.19 -11.02 -1.46
N ILE A 41 16.61 -10.09 -0.59
CA ILE A 41 15.96 -9.78 0.68
C ILE A 41 15.88 -8.27 0.86
N THR A 42 14.66 -7.76 1.08
CA THR A 42 14.43 -6.37 1.51
C THR A 42 14.05 -6.30 2.98
N LEU A 43 14.85 -5.59 3.79
CA LEU A 43 14.64 -5.45 5.23
C LEU A 43 13.86 -4.19 5.60
N PHE A 44 12.70 -4.36 6.25
CA PHE A 44 11.96 -3.26 6.86
C PHE A 44 12.34 -3.06 8.35
N THR A 45 13.32 -2.20 8.64
CA THR A 45 13.85 -1.92 10.00
C THR A 45 12.77 -1.54 11.02
N ARG A 46 12.89 -1.95 12.30
CA ARG A 46 11.75 -2.08 13.27
C ARG A 46 11.51 -0.92 14.26
N PRO A 47 10.93 0.22 13.87
CA PRO A 47 10.16 1.04 14.80
C PRO A 47 8.81 0.38 15.11
N ARG A 48 8.48 0.26 16.40
CA ARG A 48 7.19 -0.27 16.87
C ARG A 48 6.05 0.65 16.41
N ARG A 49 4.91 0.07 16.00
CA ARG A 49 3.70 0.78 15.51
C ARG A 49 3.89 1.60 14.22
N PHE A 50 4.97 1.39 13.46
CA PHE A 50 5.18 2.09 12.18
C PHE A 50 4.27 1.61 11.01
N GLY A 51 3.29 0.73 11.29
CA GLY A 51 2.36 0.24 10.27
C GLY A 51 2.95 -0.78 9.31
N LYS A 52 3.91 -1.61 9.75
CA LYS A 52 4.50 -2.67 8.91
C LYS A 52 3.46 -3.67 8.41
N THR A 53 2.55 -4.09 9.28
CA THR A 53 1.44 -4.99 8.91
C THR A 53 0.56 -4.35 7.84
N LEU A 54 0.23 -3.06 8.00
CA LEU A 54 -0.53 -2.30 7.00
C LEU A 54 0.20 -2.23 5.66
N VAL A 55 1.51 -1.99 5.67
CA VAL A 55 2.34 -1.99 4.46
C VAL A 55 2.34 -3.36 3.79
N MET A 56 2.49 -4.46 4.54
CA MET A 56 2.43 -5.80 3.97
C MET A 56 1.06 -6.10 3.34
N SER A 57 -0.04 -5.69 3.99
CA SER A 57 -1.39 -5.82 3.45
C SER A 57 -1.59 -4.99 2.18
N MET A 58 -1.02 -3.78 2.11
CA MET A 58 -1.01 -2.93 0.92
C MET A 58 -0.24 -3.58 -0.23
N LEU A 59 0.98 -4.06 0.01
CA LEU A 59 1.79 -4.76 -1.01
C LEU A 59 1.08 -6.03 -1.52
N ALA A 60 0.50 -6.81 -0.61
CA ALA A 60 -0.29 -7.98 -0.96
C ALA A 60 -1.57 -7.63 -1.74
N SER A 61 -2.07 -6.39 -1.66
CA SER A 61 -3.18 -5.95 -2.52
C SER A 61 -2.66 -5.55 -3.89
N PHE A 62 -1.53 -4.86 -3.95
CA PHE A 62 -0.92 -4.38 -5.19
C PHE A 62 -0.43 -5.51 -6.11
N PHE A 63 0.28 -6.50 -5.59
CA PHE A 63 0.92 -7.57 -6.38
C PHE A 63 0.08 -8.85 -6.54
N ASP A 64 -1.16 -8.90 -6.03
CA ASP A 64 -1.96 -10.12 -6.11
C ASP A 64 -2.61 -10.27 -7.48
N ILE A 65 -2.12 -11.22 -8.27
CA ILE A 65 -2.55 -11.49 -9.65
C ILE A 65 -3.96 -12.09 -9.75
N ARG A 66 -4.54 -12.51 -8.62
CA ARG A 66 -5.83 -13.22 -8.59
C ARG A 66 -7.04 -12.30 -8.42
N ARG A 67 -6.83 -11.00 -8.22
CA ARG A 67 -7.88 -10.01 -7.98
C ARG A 67 -7.56 -8.69 -8.66
N ASP A 68 -8.60 -7.96 -9.06
CA ASP A 68 -8.47 -6.55 -9.43
C ASP A 68 -8.55 -5.70 -8.17
N SER A 69 -7.52 -4.89 -7.93
CA SER A 69 -7.39 -4.06 -6.72
C SER A 69 -7.24 -2.57 -7.04
N ARG A 70 -7.45 -2.16 -8.29
CA ARG A 70 -7.21 -0.79 -8.77
C ARG A 70 -7.98 0.27 -7.98
N ASP A 71 -9.21 -0.04 -7.62
CA ASP A 71 -10.09 0.79 -6.78
C ASP A 71 -9.44 1.16 -5.43
N LEU A 72 -8.68 0.24 -4.82
CA LEU A 72 -8.04 0.48 -3.52
C LEU A 72 -6.94 1.54 -3.60
N PHE A 73 -6.35 1.78 -4.76
CA PHE A 73 -5.22 2.69 -4.94
C PHE A 73 -5.61 4.04 -5.54
N GLU A 74 -6.88 4.25 -5.88
CA GLU A 74 -7.37 5.54 -6.40
C GLU A 74 -7.04 6.69 -5.44
N GLY A 75 -6.53 7.79 -6.00
CA GLY A 75 -6.12 8.97 -5.23
C GLY A 75 -4.88 8.79 -4.36
N LEU A 76 -4.11 7.70 -4.53
CA LEU A 76 -2.82 7.49 -3.88
C LEU A 76 -1.66 7.77 -4.85
N LYS A 77 -0.50 8.15 -4.31
CA LYS A 77 0.68 8.58 -5.06
C LYS A 77 1.20 7.57 -6.07
N ILE A 78 1.07 6.26 -5.80
CA ILE A 78 1.54 5.24 -6.75
C ILE A 78 0.83 5.33 -8.10
N VAL A 79 -0.44 5.75 -8.14
CA VAL A 79 -1.23 5.86 -9.37
C VAL A 79 -0.76 7.04 -10.24
N GLU A 80 -0.03 8.00 -9.67
CA GLU A 80 0.59 9.09 -10.44
C GLU A 80 1.73 8.61 -11.36
N ASP A 81 2.28 7.41 -11.12
CA ASP A 81 3.21 6.75 -12.06
C ASP A 81 2.58 5.51 -12.67
N GLN A 82 2.20 5.62 -13.94
CA GLN A 82 1.56 4.55 -14.69
C GLN A 82 2.46 3.33 -14.86
N LYS A 83 3.79 3.49 -14.91
CA LYS A 83 4.71 2.41 -15.27
C LYS A 83 4.73 1.27 -14.23
N PRO A 84 4.89 1.52 -12.91
CA PRO A 84 4.73 0.49 -11.89
C PRO A 84 3.34 -0.17 -11.92
N CYS A 85 2.28 0.60 -12.14
CA CYS A 85 0.93 0.07 -12.18
C CYS A 85 0.74 -0.90 -13.35
N GLU A 86 1.19 -0.54 -14.56
CA GLU A 86 1.05 -1.39 -15.74
C GLU A 86 1.88 -2.68 -15.67
N LEU A 87 3.08 -2.60 -15.09
CA LEU A 87 4.02 -3.72 -15.08
C LEU A 87 3.83 -4.69 -13.91
N TRP A 88 3.30 -4.22 -12.78
CA TRP A 88 3.32 -4.98 -11.53
C TRP A 88 1.96 -5.08 -10.82
N MET A 89 1.01 -4.19 -11.12
CA MET A 89 -0.25 -4.20 -10.41
C MET A 89 -1.15 -5.32 -10.91
N ASN A 90 -1.41 -6.27 -10.02
CA ASN A 90 -2.19 -7.47 -10.31
C ASN A 90 -1.66 -8.25 -11.55
N GLN A 91 -0.33 -8.20 -11.80
CA GLN A 91 0.38 -8.89 -12.90
C GLN A 91 1.24 -10.05 -12.40
#